data_AF-A0A2V9BQ98-F1
#
_entry.id   AF-A0A2V9BQ98-F1
#
_cell.length_a   1.000
_cell.length_b   1.000
_cell.length_c   1.000
_cell.angle_alpha   90.00
_cell.angle_beta   90.00
_cell.angle_gamma   90.00
#
_symmetry.space_group_name_H-M   'P 1'
#
loop_
_entity.id
_entity.type
_entity.pdbx_description
1 polymer ?
#
loop_
_entity_poly.entity_id
_entity_poly.type
_entity_poly.pdbx_seq_one_letter_code
_entity_poly.pdbx_strand_id
1 'polypeptide(L)'
;VLSGELQVELNPQGTLSERLRAGGAGIPAFYTPTGYGTMVAEGKETREFDGRMYVMERGLRGDFAFIRAWKGDRWGNLIYRKTARNFNPMMATAADYVIAEVEELFDPGQLPPDQIHTPGIFVDAIFQGPKYEKRIERRTVRKV
;
A
#
# COMPACT_ATOMS: atom_id res chain seq x y z
N VAL A 1 7.49 21.90 -4.43
CA VAL A 1 8.80 21.23 -4.21
C VAL A 1 9.95 22.15 -4.56
N LEU A 2 10.10 22.55 -5.84
CA LEU A 2 11.15 23.50 -6.25
C LEU A 2 10.97 24.91 -5.64
N SER A 3 9.73 25.29 -5.32
CA SER A 3 9.38 26.51 -4.56
C SER A 3 9.59 26.42 -3.06
N GLY A 4 9.95 25.24 -2.52
CA GLY A 4 10.07 25.01 -1.06
C GLY A 4 8.75 24.82 -0.30
N GLU A 5 7.59 24.99 -0.94
CA GLU A 5 6.27 24.91 -0.29
C GLU A 5 5.83 23.50 0.13
N LEU A 6 6.53 22.46 -0.33
CA LEU A 6 6.23 21.06 -0.04
C LEU A 6 7.52 20.30 0.21
N GLN A 7 7.63 19.72 1.40
CA GLN A 7 8.69 18.76 1.73
C GLN A 7 8.39 17.42 1.08
N VAL A 8 9.39 16.83 0.43
CA VAL A 8 9.26 15.55 -0.29
C VAL A 8 10.36 14.61 0.16
N GLU A 9 9.95 13.40 0.55
CA GLU A 9 10.84 12.28 0.80
C GLU A 9 10.70 11.26 -0.33
N LEU A 10 11.70 11.17 -1.19
CA LEU A 10 11.72 10.19 -2.27
C LEU A 10 12.14 8.82 -1.74
N ASN A 11 11.29 7.83 -1.97
CA ASN A 11 11.51 6.45 -1.56
C ASN A 11 11.53 5.53 -2.79
N PRO A 12 12.53 4.64 -2.92
CA PRO A 12 12.44 3.55 -3.88
C PRO A 12 11.14 2.78 -3.70
N GLN A 13 10.44 2.48 -4.80
CA GLN A 13 9.09 1.91 -4.74
C GLN A 13 9.03 0.62 -3.89
N GLY A 14 10.01 -0.27 -4.03
CA GLY A 14 10.10 -1.49 -3.22
C GLY A 14 10.33 -1.21 -1.73
N THR A 15 11.13 -0.21 -1.41
CA THR A 15 11.36 0.23 -0.02
C THR A 15 10.10 0.86 0.57
N LEU A 16 9.44 1.78 -0.14
CA LEU A 16 8.15 2.36 0.31
C LEU A 16 7.14 1.25 0.60
N SER A 17 7.08 0.28 -0.32
CA SER A 17 6.22 -0.88 -0.17
C SER A 17 6.53 -1.65 1.13
N GLU A 18 7.78 -2.06 1.32
CA GLU A 18 8.16 -2.85 2.48
C GLU A 18 8.06 -2.07 3.80
N ARG A 19 8.28 -0.75 3.77
CA ARG A 19 8.07 0.13 4.94
C ARG A 19 6.62 0.10 5.40
N LEU A 20 5.65 0.24 4.50
CA LEU A 20 4.22 0.13 4.85
C LEU A 20 3.90 -1.26 5.41
N ARG A 21 4.34 -2.33 4.73
CA ARG A 21 4.12 -3.71 5.20
C ARG A 21 4.73 -3.95 6.58
N ALA A 22 5.96 -3.49 6.82
CA ALA A 22 6.65 -3.60 8.09
C ALA A 22 5.90 -2.84 9.20
N GLY A 23 5.45 -1.61 8.92
CA GLY A 23 4.65 -0.81 9.84
C GLY A 23 3.31 -1.49 10.20
N GLY A 24 2.63 -2.11 9.24
CA GLY A 24 1.41 -2.86 9.51
C GLY A 24 1.63 -4.20 10.21
N ALA A 25 2.81 -4.81 10.07
CA ALA A 25 3.18 -6.05 10.74
C ALA A 25 3.84 -5.84 12.11
N GLY A 26 3.96 -4.61 12.60
CA GLY A 26 4.63 -4.30 13.87
C GLY A 26 6.16 -4.48 13.83
N ILE A 27 6.77 -4.44 12.64
CA ILE A 27 8.22 -4.55 12.46
C ILE A 27 8.82 -3.13 12.44
N PRO A 28 9.61 -2.74 13.46
CA PRO A 28 10.07 -1.36 13.60
C PRO A 28 11.12 -0.96 12.56
N ALA A 29 11.95 -1.91 12.11
CA ALA A 29 12.97 -1.70 11.09
C ALA A 29 13.33 -3.01 10.38
N PHE A 30 13.84 -2.88 9.15
CA PHE A 30 14.37 -3.99 8.34
C PHE A 30 15.55 -3.49 7.48
N TYR A 31 16.36 -4.41 6.95
CA TYR A 31 17.46 -4.08 6.06
C TYR A 31 17.12 -4.43 4.60
N THR A 32 17.47 -3.54 3.68
CA THR A 32 17.31 -3.73 2.23
C THR A 32 18.57 -3.28 1.48
N PRO A 33 18.99 -3.96 0.40
CA PRO A 33 20.13 -3.51 -0.39
C PRO A 33 19.77 -2.29 -1.27
N THR A 34 18.48 -2.00 -1.44
CA THR A 34 17.99 -0.91 -2.28
C THR A 34 18.40 0.44 -1.72
N GLY A 35 19.13 1.23 -2.51
CA GLY A 35 19.54 2.59 -2.16
C GLY A 35 20.95 2.71 -1.58
N TYR A 36 21.62 1.60 -1.23
CA TYR A 36 23.02 1.65 -0.80
C TYR A 36 23.90 2.29 -1.88
N GLY A 37 24.81 3.17 -1.48
CA GLY A 37 25.68 3.92 -2.40
C GLY A 37 24.98 5.06 -3.15
N THR A 38 23.77 5.45 -2.74
CA THR A 38 23.00 6.57 -3.31
C THR A 38 22.56 7.53 -2.21
N MET A 39 22.03 8.70 -2.61
CA MET A 39 21.47 9.68 -1.66
C MET A 39 20.36 9.11 -0.75
N VAL A 40 19.70 8.01 -1.13
CA VAL A 40 18.67 7.37 -0.30
C VAL A 40 19.27 6.81 1.00
N ALA A 41 20.55 6.44 1.02
CA ALA A 41 21.23 5.87 2.18
C ALA A 41 21.88 6.91 3.10
N GLU A 42 21.94 8.18 2.70
CA GLU A 42 22.59 9.23 3.49
C GLU A 42 21.90 9.40 4.85
N GLY A 43 22.68 9.37 5.92
CA GLY A 43 22.18 9.48 7.29
C GLY A 43 21.45 8.23 7.85
N LYS A 44 21.37 7.14 7.08
CA LYS A 44 20.77 5.87 7.53
C LYS A 44 21.83 4.91 8.04
N GLU A 45 21.44 4.03 8.97
CA GLU A 45 22.31 2.93 9.40
C GLU A 45 22.54 1.98 8.22
N THR A 46 23.77 1.52 8.05
CA THR A 46 24.11 0.47 7.08
C THR A 46 24.80 -0.68 7.77
N ARG A 47 24.62 -1.88 7.22
CA ARG A 47 25.23 -3.10 7.76
C ARG A 47 25.56 -4.06 6.63
N GLU A 48 26.69 -4.76 6.77
CA GLU A 48 27.06 -5.85 5.88
C GLU A 48 26.43 -7.16 6.35
N PHE A 49 25.84 -7.89 5.42
CA PHE A 49 25.41 -9.26 5.59
C PHE A 49 25.95 -10.06 4.40
N ASP A 50 26.68 -11.15 4.68
CA ASP A 50 27.20 -12.07 3.67
C ASP A 50 27.98 -11.39 2.53
N GLY A 51 28.82 -10.40 2.87
CA GLY A 51 29.65 -9.67 1.91
C GLY A 51 28.89 -8.62 1.07
N ARG A 52 27.64 -8.31 1.41
CA ARG A 52 26.83 -7.29 0.74
C ARG A 52 26.34 -6.25 1.74
N MET A 53 26.36 -4.99 1.32
CA MET A 53 25.87 -3.86 2.12
C MET A 53 24.37 -3.63 1.97
N TYR A 54 23.73 -3.33 3.09
CA TYR A 54 22.31 -3.04 3.21
C TYR A 54 22.08 -1.74 3.98
N VAL A 55 20.93 -1.12 3.74
CA VAL A 55 20.45 0.09 4.41
C VAL A 55 19.31 -0.29 5.35
N MET A 56 19.35 0.19 6.59
CA MET A 56 18.25 0.04 7.54
C MET A 56 17.13 1.02 7.19
N GLU A 57 15.92 0.51 6.99
CA GLU A 57 14.70 1.28 6.75
C GLU A 57 13.70 1.05 7.89
N ARG A 58 12.92 2.08 8.21
CA ARG A 58 11.93 2.02 9.30
C ARG A 58 10.53 1.73 8.78
N GLY A 59 9.77 0.95 9.55
CA GLY A 59 8.35 0.75 9.29
C GLY A 59 7.61 2.09 9.21
N LEU A 60 6.65 2.19 8.29
CA LEU A 60 5.84 3.38 8.05
C LEU A 60 4.40 3.07 8.44
N ARG A 61 3.82 3.91 9.29
CA ARG A 61 2.39 3.93 9.62
C ARG A 61 1.83 5.34 9.43
N GLY A 62 0.52 5.43 9.20
CA GLY A 62 -0.23 6.68 9.23
C GLY A 62 -1.40 6.60 10.19
N ASP A 63 -2.02 7.74 10.48
CA ASP A 63 -3.23 7.77 11.31
C ASP A 63 -4.44 7.21 10.54
N PHE A 64 -4.52 7.54 9.24
CA PHE A 64 -5.59 7.11 8.34
C PHE A 64 -5.05 6.44 7.08
N ALA A 65 -5.77 5.42 6.60
CA ALA A 65 -5.60 4.89 5.25
C ALA A 65 -6.92 5.01 4.47
N PHE A 66 -6.85 5.64 3.29
CA PHE A 66 -7.93 5.66 2.31
C PHE A 66 -7.58 4.71 1.18
N ILE A 67 -8.33 3.62 1.06
CA ILE A 67 -8.05 2.54 0.11
C ILE A 67 -9.26 2.28 -0.79
N ARG A 68 -8.99 1.67 -1.95
CA ARG A 68 -9.99 1.34 -2.97
C ARG A 68 -9.94 -0.13 -3.34
N ALA A 69 -11.09 -0.79 -3.30
CA ALA A 69 -11.27 -2.17 -3.73
C ALA A 69 -12.35 -2.29 -4.81
N TRP A 70 -12.41 -3.47 -5.45
CA TRP A 70 -13.45 -3.76 -6.43
C TRP A 70 -14.73 -4.20 -5.72
N LYS A 71 -14.62 -5.19 -4.85
CA LYS A 71 -15.72 -5.69 -4.03
C LYS A 71 -15.36 -5.64 -2.57
N GLY A 72 -16.34 -5.45 -1.71
CA GLY A 72 -16.21 -5.77 -0.30
C GLY A 72 -17.53 -6.19 0.33
N ASP A 73 -17.48 -6.66 1.57
CA ASP A 73 -18.66 -6.97 2.36
C ASP A 73 -18.80 -6.04 3.59
N ARG A 74 -19.95 -6.08 4.26
CA ARG A 74 -20.20 -5.28 5.47
C ARG A 74 -19.29 -5.61 6.66
N TRP A 75 -18.51 -6.69 6.59
CA TRP A 75 -17.48 -7.02 7.59
C TRP A 75 -16.11 -6.46 7.21
N GLY A 76 -15.98 -5.79 6.07
CA GLY A 76 -14.75 -5.16 5.61
C GLY A 76 -13.85 -6.06 4.77
N ASN A 77 -14.26 -7.29 4.43
CA ASN A 77 -13.43 -8.16 3.57
C ASN A 77 -13.36 -7.58 2.16
N LEU A 78 -12.16 -7.51 1.56
CA LEU A 78 -11.97 -6.84 0.27
C LEU A 78 -11.42 -7.78 -0.82
N ILE A 79 -11.92 -7.58 -2.04
CA ILE A 79 -11.41 -8.17 -3.27
C ILE A 79 -10.99 -7.04 -4.23
N TYR A 80 -9.74 -7.08 -4.70
CA TYR A 80 -9.20 -6.14 -5.68
C TYR A 80 -9.20 -6.74 -7.09
N ARG A 81 -9.25 -5.87 -8.10
CA ARG A 81 -9.29 -6.27 -9.52
C ARG A 81 -8.04 -5.84 -10.27
N LYS A 82 -7.33 -6.81 -10.87
CA LYS A 82 -6.13 -6.57 -11.70
C LYS A 82 -5.07 -5.75 -10.95
N THR A 83 -4.39 -4.85 -11.65
CA THR A 83 -3.32 -3.98 -11.13
C THR A 83 -3.82 -2.88 -10.20
N ALA A 84 -5.15 -2.69 -10.07
CA ALA A 84 -5.71 -1.74 -9.10
C ALA A 84 -5.50 -2.18 -7.64
N ARG A 85 -5.03 -3.41 -7.40
CA ARG A 85 -4.65 -3.88 -6.06
C ARG A 85 -3.51 -3.05 -5.47
N ASN A 86 -2.43 -2.87 -6.24
CA ASN A 86 -1.20 -2.14 -5.88
C ASN A 86 -0.95 -1.99 -4.36
N PHE A 87 -0.96 -0.76 -3.83
CA PHE A 87 -0.64 -0.42 -2.44
C PHE A 87 -1.82 -0.56 -1.47
N ASN A 88 -3.03 -0.89 -1.94
CA ASN A 88 -4.21 -0.91 -1.07
C ASN A 88 -4.11 -1.93 0.08
N PRO A 89 -3.71 -3.21 -0.12
CA PRO A 89 -3.67 -4.17 0.97
C PRO A 89 -2.68 -3.81 2.08
N MET A 90 -1.54 -3.24 1.70
CA MET A 90 -0.47 -2.86 2.62
C MET A 90 -0.73 -1.52 3.31
N MET A 91 -1.45 -0.60 2.68
CA MET A 91 -1.96 0.58 3.36
C MET A 91 -3.04 0.21 4.39
N ALA A 92 -3.88 -0.80 4.09
CA ALA A 92 -4.90 -1.29 5.02
C ALA A 92 -4.30 -1.80 6.34
N THR A 93 -3.10 -2.39 6.34
CA THR A 93 -2.49 -2.85 7.59
C THR A 93 -1.71 -1.75 8.31
N ALA A 94 -1.32 -0.69 7.61
CA ALA A 94 -0.35 0.31 8.05
C ALA A 94 -0.99 1.61 8.56
N ALA A 95 -2.24 1.57 9.00
CA ALA A 95 -2.90 2.73 9.60
C ALA A 95 -3.69 2.39 10.85
N ASP A 96 -4.00 3.42 11.64
CA ASP A 96 -4.82 3.29 12.86
C ASP A 96 -6.32 3.29 12.56
N TYR A 97 -6.74 3.94 11.47
CA TYR A 97 -8.12 3.92 10.98
C TYR A 97 -8.18 3.80 9.45
N VAL A 98 -8.87 2.77 8.94
CA VAL A 98 -8.88 2.40 7.53
C VAL A 98 -10.27 2.56 6.94
N ILE A 99 -10.36 3.36 5.88
CA ILE A 99 -11.59 3.59 5.12
C ILE A 99 -11.43 2.98 3.74
N ALA A 100 -12.24 1.96 3.46
CA ALA A 100 -12.27 1.28 2.18
C ALA A 100 -13.46 1.75 1.32
N GLU A 101 -13.17 2.24 0.13
CA GLU A 101 -14.19 2.45 -0.89
C GLU A 101 -14.31 1.24 -1.83
N VAL A 102 -15.53 0.83 -2.15
CA VAL A 102 -15.81 -0.32 -3.03
C VAL A 102 -16.78 0.01 -4.15
N GLU A 103 -16.66 -0.71 -5.26
CA GLU A 103 -17.61 -0.60 -6.38
C GLU A 103 -18.87 -1.41 -6.11
N GLU A 104 -18.71 -2.59 -5.52
CA GLU A 104 -19.79 -3.51 -5.17
C GLU A 104 -19.69 -3.86 -3.68
N LEU A 105 -20.76 -3.59 -2.93
CA LEU A 105 -20.87 -3.92 -1.51
C LEU A 105 -21.86 -5.07 -1.32
N PHE A 106 -21.41 -6.11 -0.63
CA PHE A 106 -22.15 -7.35 -0.39
C PHE A 106 -22.49 -7.53 1.09
N ASP A 107 -23.46 -8.40 1.37
CA ASP A 107 -23.70 -8.88 2.72
C ASP A 107 -22.69 -9.99 3.08
N PRO A 108 -22.35 -10.16 4.37
CA PRO A 108 -21.41 -11.19 4.82
C PRO A 108 -21.81 -12.59 4.33
N GLY A 109 -20.81 -13.38 3.90
CA GLY A 109 -21.00 -14.73 3.36
C GLY A 109 -21.26 -14.79 1.85
N GLN A 110 -21.48 -13.65 1.18
CA GLN A 110 -21.62 -13.61 -0.28
C GLN A 110 -20.28 -13.57 -1.03
N LEU A 111 -19.19 -13.20 -0.34
CA LEU A 111 -17.84 -13.30 -0.87
C LEU A 111 -17.23 -14.66 -0.51
N PRO A 112 -16.70 -15.43 -1.50
CA PRO A 112 -16.01 -16.68 -1.20
C PRO A 112 -14.78 -16.43 -0.32
N PRO A 113 -14.63 -17.12 0.83
CA PRO A 113 -13.53 -16.86 1.77
C PRO A 113 -12.14 -16.95 1.14
N ASP A 114 -11.90 -17.96 0.31
CA ASP A 114 -10.61 -18.18 -0.38
C ASP A 114 -10.30 -17.16 -1.49
N GLN A 115 -11.21 -16.23 -1.77
CA GLN A 115 -11.00 -15.12 -2.72
C GLN A 115 -10.78 -13.77 -2.03
N ILE A 116 -10.85 -13.70 -0.70
CA ILE A 116 -10.59 -12.49 0.07
C ILE A 116 -9.10 -12.17 0.01
N HIS A 117 -8.76 -10.93 -0.38
CA HIS A 117 -7.36 -10.49 -0.42
C HIS A 117 -6.94 -9.73 0.84
N THR A 118 -7.81 -8.85 1.33
CA THR A 118 -7.62 -8.14 2.60
C THR A 118 -8.74 -8.55 3.53
N PRO A 119 -8.43 -9.26 4.62
CA PRO A 119 -9.42 -9.60 5.64
C PRO A 119 -9.99 -8.36 6.31
N GLY A 120 -11.26 -8.41 6.70
CA GLY A 120 -11.99 -7.28 7.26
C GLY A 120 -11.46 -6.74 8.58
N ILE A 121 -10.60 -7.49 9.28
CA ILE A 121 -9.92 -7.02 10.49
C ILE A 121 -9.08 -5.76 10.27
N PHE A 122 -8.68 -5.47 9.03
CA PHE A 122 -7.90 -4.30 8.67
C PHE A 122 -8.75 -3.15 8.11
N VAL A 123 -10.07 -3.20 8.25
CA VAL A 123 -10.98 -2.19 7.67
C VAL A 123 -11.99 -1.73 8.72
N ASP A 124 -11.88 -0.47 9.14
CA ASP A 124 -12.75 0.12 10.15
C ASP A 124 -14.06 0.68 9.56
N ALA A 125 -14.00 1.21 8.33
CA ALA A 125 -15.16 1.73 7.64
C ALA A 125 -15.15 1.34 6.16
N ILE A 126 -16.33 1.00 5.65
CA ILE A 126 -16.52 0.68 4.24
C ILE A 126 -17.65 1.51 3.65
N PHE A 127 -17.45 2.04 2.44
CA PHE A 127 -18.51 2.73 1.70
C PHE A 127 -18.54 2.30 0.24
N GLN A 128 -19.74 2.27 -0.35
CA GLN A 128 -19.92 1.99 -1.76
C GLN A 128 -19.95 3.30 -2.56
N GLY A 129 -19.00 3.48 -3.48
CA GLY A 129 -18.99 4.65 -4.36
C GLY A 129 -20.07 4.55 -5.44
N PRO A 130 -20.84 5.62 -5.71
CA PRO A 130 -21.94 5.57 -6.67
C PRO A 130 -21.47 5.52 -8.13
N LYS A 131 -20.30 6.12 -8.42
CA LYS A 131 -19.72 6.16 -9.76
C LYS A 131 -18.22 6.42 -9.69
N TYR A 132 -17.46 5.74 -10.54
CA TYR A 132 -16.01 5.88 -10.64
C TYR A 132 -15.60 6.33 -12.04
N GLU A 133 -14.82 7.41 -12.14
CA GLU A 133 -14.33 7.91 -13.44
C GLU A 133 -13.26 7.00 -14.07
N LYS A 134 -12.42 6.36 -13.25
CA LYS A 134 -11.31 5.44 -13.65
C LYS A 134 -10.54 5.90 -14.90
N ARG A 135 -10.02 7.13 -14.85
CA ARG A 135 -9.27 7.74 -15.96
C ARG A 135 -8.04 6.88 -16.34
N ILE A 136 -7.76 6.80 -17.64
CA ILE A 136 -6.56 6.14 -18.19
C ILE A 136 -5.58 7.24 -18.58
N GLU A 137 -4.41 7.29 -17.93
CA GLU A 137 -3.39 8.31 -18.22
C GLU A 137 -2.87 8.20 -19.67
N ARG A 138 -2.54 6.97 -20.11
CA ARG A 138 -2.01 6.69 -21.45
C ARG A 138 -2.73 5.50 -22.06
N ARG A 139 -3.66 5.75 -22.99
CA ARG A 139 -4.41 4.70 -23.68
C ARG A 139 -3.60 4.15 -24.85
N THR A 140 -2.94 3.02 -24.64
CA THR A 140 -2.18 2.31 -25.69
C THR A 140 -2.96 1.09 -26.17
N VAL A 141 -3.16 0.98 -27.48
CA VAL A 141 -3.84 -0.14 -28.14
C VAL A 141 -2.94 -0.72 -29.24
N ARG A 142 -3.04 -2.02 -29.52
CA ARG A 142 -2.33 -2.64 -30.64
C ARG A 142 -2.81 -1.99 -31.95
N LYS A 143 -1.88 -1.68 -32.85
CA LYS A 143 -2.24 -1.32 -34.24
C LYS A 143 -2.77 -2.58 -34.91
N VAL A 144 -4.04 -2.53 -35.33
CA VAL A 144 -4.69 -3.60 -36.12
C VAL A 144 -3.98 -3.70 -37.46
#